data_AF-A0A5M8Q2W3-F1
#
_entry.id   AF-A0A5M8Q2W3-F1
#
_cell.length_a   1.000
_cell.length_b   1.000
_cell.length_c   1.000
_cell.angle_alpha   90.00
_cell.angle_beta   90.00
_cell.angle_gamma   90.00
#
_symmetry.space_group_name_H-M   'P 1'
#
loop_
_entity.id
_entity.type
_entity.pdbx_description
1 polymer ?
#
loop_
_entity_poly.entity_id
_entity_poly.type
_entity_poly.pdbx_seq_one_letter_code
_entity_poly.pdbx_strand_id
1 'polypeptide(L)'
;MITRLNHIATCQLRMSGRRATNNRIRGPQSALTDFLASNNISAAQIRDDYERRRQAAEQDAQQDAARNEALAPAAEEQEEGAQETPEQQKKRKRQEEKAIAKIKKSKTFKRQKASKEGEPDGDEDDIAWDMYAKSKPLPGQLENCEICDKRFTVTAYSKTGPDGGLLCSKCSKEQEAERKKEMKPKKPTVSKDKRRHLQSNLLDGIVRNGSKSLQELCVEKVADNINDVEEFGDLPDALLNRLSQILSRRRVITARTLDLFLRPDLNTIAIYDCAKLETDDYIKIFSIVPQVRDLNLRNSGQFKDEVIDYILERDIPIQHLQLAAPNLVSDAKWREFFRRRGSHLESLKLSDLDYAMDDDTVVEMAASCPNVTRLKLKECFRIADPSLDAISGMKKLEYLSLRLKLPTSASSLASLITQIGHKLRTLSLERFENADDTVLESIHSTCTQLSKLRFTMNDFCTDAGFVSLLSDWSNPPLAFADLSSNRDLDYTNPDGPTEPIGLASNGFRALIKHSGSRLERLDISSCRHITYQALSEVFDGIKQYPYLKDINISFLTRVDTPILAGIVKGCPRLVKVTAFGCFNIRDMEVPAGVALIGVPNAQDSIVQGGDYLTS
;
A
#
# COMPACT_ATOMS: atom_id res chain seq x y z
N MET A 1 -19.47 44.93 -49.37
CA MET A 1 -19.66 45.68 -48.11
C MET A 1 -18.58 45.18 -47.14
N ILE A 2 -17.39 45.77 -46.98
CA ILE A 2 -17.03 47.15 -46.53
C ILE A 2 -17.81 47.46 -45.24
N THR A 3 -17.25 47.62 -44.03
CA THR A 3 -15.99 48.26 -43.51
C THR A 3 -15.81 47.80 -42.04
N ARG A 4 -14.63 47.36 -41.54
CA ARG A 4 -13.47 48.09 -40.97
C ARG A 4 -13.74 49.32 -40.10
N LEU A 5 -13.22 49.30 -38.85
CA LEU A 5 -12.31 50.27 -38.15
C LEU A 5 -12.32 49.93 -36.62
N ASN A 6 -11.24 49.45 -36.00
CA ASN A 6 -10.00 50.11 -35.52
C ASN A 6 -10.18 51.14 -34.38
N HIS A 7 -9.59 50.88 -33.20
CA HIS A 7 -8.43 51.59 -32.60
C HIS A 7 -8.14 51.02 -31.17
N ILE A 8 -6.95 50.43 -30.86
CA ILE A 8 -5.66 51.02 -30.39
C ILE A 8 -5.79 51.64 -28.96
N ALA A 9 -4.94 51.46 -27.94
CA ALA A 9 -3.66 50.80 -27.59
C ALA A 9 -3.59 50.76 -26.03
N THR A 10 -2.69 50.09 -25.29
CA THR A 10 -1.22 50.20 -25.28
C THR A 10 -0.60 49.22 -24.25
N CYS A 11 0.59 48.67 -24.58
CA CYS A 11 1.76 48.36 -23.72
C CYS A 11 1.60 47.42 -22.50
N GLN A 12 2.38 46.35 -22.28
CA GLN A 12 3.83 46.17 -22.47
C GLN A 12 4.21 44.72 -22.81
N LEU A 13 5.14 44.59 -23.76
CA LEU A 13 5.91 43.39 -24.09
C LEU A 13 6.89 43.01 -22.97
N ARG A 14 7.12 41.70 -22.78
CA ARG A 14 8.49 41.18 -22.67
C ARG A 14 8.63 39.86 -23.44
N MET A 15 9.35 39.96 -24.56
CA MET A 15 9.93 38.86 -25.31
C MET A 15 11.05 38.21 -24.47
N SER A 16 11.17 36.89 -24.53
CA SER A 16 12.40 36.17 -24.17
C SER A 16 12.82 35.27 -25.32
N GLY A 17 13.52 35.89 -26.26
CA GLY A 17 14.31 35.21 -27.28
C GLY A 17 15.67 34.79 -26.72
N ARG A 18 16.12 33.63 -27.19
CA ARG A 18 17.42 32.98 -26.94
C ARG A 18 18.61 33.95 -26.95
N ARG A 19 19.50 33.81 -25.97
CA ARG A 19 20.95 33.92 -26.15
C ARG A 19 21.65 32.85 -25.34
N ALA A 20 22.38 32.00 -26.05
CA ALA A 20 23.48 31.23 -25.51
C ALA A 20 24.51 32.20 -24.90
N THR A 21 24.89 32.00 -23.65
CA THR A 21 26.19 32.41 -23.13
C THR A 21 26.58 31.54 -21.95
N ASN A 22 27.60 30.72 -22.21
CA ASN A 22 28.74 30.49 -21.33
C ASN A 22 28.47 29.99 -19.92
N ASN A 23 28.65 28.67 -19.81
CA ASN A 23 29.45 28.05 -18.78
C ASN A 23 30.65 28.96 -18.41
N ARG A 24 30.53 29.70 -17.31
CA ARG A 24 31.63 30.42 -16.65
C ARG A 24 31.45 30.26 -15.15
N ILE A 25 31.66 29.03 -14.69
CA ILE A 25 32.15 28.80 -13.34
C ILE A 25 33.53 29.46 -13.27
N ARG A 26 33.59 30.66 -12.70
CA ARG A 26 34.83 31.30 -12.25
C ARG A 26 34.56 31.92 -10.88
N GLY A 27 35.16 31.33 -9.86
CA GLY A 27 35.04 31.74 -8.45
C GLY A 27 34.28 30.72 -7.61
N PRO A 28 34.54 30.65 -6.30
CA PRO A 28 34.26 29.46 -5.48
C PRO A 28 32.82 29.45 -4.99
N GLN A 29 31.86 29.23 -5.88
CA GLN A 29 30.46 29.03 -5.48
C GLN A 29 29.96 27.68 -6.02
N SER A 30 29.63 26.78 -5.08
CA SER A 30 29.11 25.44 -5.36
C SER A 30 27.64 25.47 -5.79
N ALA A 31 27.17 24.43 -6.49
CA ALA A 31 25.75 24.26 -6.85
C ALA A 31 24.79 24.28 -5.63
N LEU A 32 25.30 23.96 -4.44
CA LEU A 32 24.55 24.05 -3.19
C LEU A 32 24.28 25.51 -2.79
N THR A 33 25.19 26.43 -3.10
CA THR A 33 25.04 27.88 -2.83
C THR A 33 23.92 28.48 -3.66
N ASP A 34 23.81 28.09 -4.94
CA ASP A 34 22.73 28.55 -5.83
C ASP A 34 21.37 27.97 -5.44
N PHE A 35 21.33 26.71 -4.96
CA PHE A 35 20.11 26.10 -4.44
C PHE A 35 19.62 26.78 -3.14
N LEU A 36 20.53 27.15 -2.24
CA LEU A 36 20.16 27.85 -1.00
C LEU A 36 19.71 29.29 -1.29
N ALA A 37 20.35 29.97 -2.25
CA ALA A 37 19.95 31.31 -2.68
C ALA A 37 18.56 31.31 -3.35
N SER A 38 18.23 30.31 -4.19
CA SER A 38 16.91 30.21 -4.82
C SER A 38 15.77 29.89 -3.84
N ASN A 39 16.10 29.43 -2.63
CA ASN A 39 15.16 29.20 -1.54
C ASN A 39 15.19 30.31 -0.45
N ASN A 40 15.80 31.47 -0.74
CA ASN A 40 15.95 32.60 0.20
C ASN A 40 16.68 32.25 1.52
N ILE A 41 17.60 31.29 1.49
CA ILE A 41 18.40 30.89 2.65
C ILE A 41 19.83 31.40 2.46
N SER A 42 20.20 32.47 3.17
CA SER A 42 21.56 33.02 3.13
C SER A 42 22.46 32.34 4.17
N ALA A 43 23.48 31.62 3.69
CA ALA A 43 24.52 31.04 4.56
C ALA A 43 25.34 32.11 5.31
N ALA A 44 25.37 33.36 4.81
CA ALA A 44 25.96 34.49 5.52
C ALA A 44 25.09 34.90 6.72
N GLN A 45 23.77 35.02 6.53
CA GLN A 45 22.86 35.36 7.64
C GLN A 45 22.87 34.30 8.75
N ILE A 46 22.97 33.01 8.42
CA ILE A 46 23.04 31.94 9.42
C ILE A 46 24.32 32.07 10.27
N ARG A 47 25.43 32.45 9.63
CA ARG A 47 26.72 32.65 10.31
C ARG A 47 26.71 33.90 11.17
N ASP A 48 26.18 35.01 10.66
CA ASP A 48 26.04 36.27 11.38
C ASP A 48 25.10 36.12 12.59
N ASP A 49 24.03 35.33 12.47
CA ASP A 49 23.13 35.01 13.58
C ASP A 49 23.75 34.07 14.61
N TYR A 50 24.64 33.19 14.19
CA TYR A 50 25.38 32.32 15.10
C TYR A 50 26.44 33.14 15.87
N GLU A 51 27.20 33.99 15.17
CA GLU A 51 28.21 34.86 15.78
C GLU A 51 27.57 35.90 16.71
N ARG A 52 26.42 36.50 16.35
CA ARG A 52 25.66 37.37 17.26
C ARG A 52 25.20 36.64 18.52
N ARG A 53 24.71 35.40 18.40
CA ARG A 53 24.31 34.59 19.56
C ARG A 53 25.51 34.23 20.43
N ARG A 54 26.68 33.99 19.84
CA ARG A 54 27.90 33.68 20.58
C ARG A 54 28.47 34.91 21.30
N GLN A 55 28.49 36.07 20.64
CA GLN A 55 28.92 37.33 21.22
C GLN A 55 27.98 37.81 22.34
N ALA A 56 26.67 37.63 22.18
CA ALA A 56 25.70 37.91 23.25
C ALA A 56 25.94 37.01 24.48
N ALA A 57 26.23 35.72 24.26
CA ALA A 57 26.55 34.80 25.36
C ALA A 57 27.91 35.12 26.03
N GLU A 58 28.91 35.56 25.27
CA GLU A 58 30.21 36.00 25.80
C GLU A 58 30.08 37.34 26.56
N GLN A 59 29.22 38.27 26.11
CA GLN A 59 28.91 39.51 26.82
C GLN A 59 28.11 39.30 28.11
N ASP A 60 27.12 38.40 28.10
CA ASP A 60 26.38 38.02 29.30
C ASP A 60 27.32 37.35 30.33
N ALA A 61 28.24 36.49 29.87
CA ALA A 61 29.24 35.85 30.75
C ALA A 61 30.27 36.85 31.32
N GLN A 62 30.68 37.86 30.55
CA GLN A 62 31.56 38.93 31.02
C GLN A 62 30.86 39.92 31.96
N GLN A 63 29.56 40.20 31.75
CA GLN A 63 28.76 40.99 32.69
C GLN A 63 28.51 40.25 34.01
N ASP A 64 28.32 38.92 33.97
CA ASP A 64 28.19 38.11 35.19
C ASP A 64 29.54 37.96 35.94
N ALA A 65 30.68 37.95 35.23
CA ALA A 65 32.00 37.95 35.83
C ALA A 65 32.36 39.31 36.47
N ALA A 66 32.09 40.43 35.78
CA ALA A 66 32.32 41.78 36.31
C ALA A 66 31.41 42.13 37.50
N ARG A 67 30.24 41.49 37.61
CA ARG A 67 29.32 41.66 38.73
C ARG A 67 29.70 40.85 39.97
N ASN A 68 30.50 39.79 39.81
CA ASN A 68 31.00 38.96 40.90
C ASN A 68 32.35 39.43 41.48
N GLU A 69 33.09 40.33 40.80
CA GLU A 69 34.36 40.90 41.30
C GLU A 69 34.20 42.20 42.12
N ALA A 70 33.00 42.79 42.19
CA ALA A 70 32.77 44.06 42.89
C ALA A 70 32.32 43.92 44.37
N LEU A 71 32.18 42.70 44.91
CA LEU A 71 31.75 42.46 46.29
C LEU A 71 32.59 41.35 46.94
N ALA A 72 33.83 41.68 47.29
CA ALA A 72 34.57 41.03 48.36
C ALA A 72 34.86 42.08 49.43
N PRO A 73 34.61 41.78 50.72
CA PRO A 73 35.77 41.53 51.57
C PRO A 73 35.61 40.34 52.52
N ALA A 74 36.76 39.98 53.06
CA ALA A 74 37.08 38.84 53.90
C ALA A 74 36.85 39.09 55.41
N ALA A 75 36.99 37.98 56.15
CA ALA A 75 37.28 37.82 57.57
C ALA A 75 36.10 37.65 58.55
N GLU A 76 36.04 36.41 59.05
CA GLU A 76 36.06 36.01 60.47
C GLU A 76 34.83 36.16 61.39
N GLU A 77 34.70 35.10 62.20
CA GLU A 77 34.06 34.96 63.51
C GLU A 77 32.53 34.87 63.66
N GLN A 78 32.15 33.71 64.21
CA GLN A 78 31.21 33.46 65.31
C GLN A 78 29.71 33.79 65.15
N GLU A 79 28.94 32.69 65.29
CA GLU A 79 27.68 32.51 66.02
C GLU A 79 26.72 33.70 66.24
N GLU A 80 25.48 33.44 65.83
CA GLU A 80 24.18 33.80 66.44
C GLU A 80 23.20 34.58 65.54
N GLY A 81 22.01 34.00 65.35
CA GLY A 81 20.76 34.69 65.03
C GLY A 81 20.69 35.51 63.72
N ALA A 82 20.60 34.87 62.55
CA ALA A 82 20.46 35.60 61.29
C ALA A 82 18.99 35.93 60.95
N GLN A 83 18.56 37.15 61.25
CA GLN A 83 17.53 37.84 60.47
C GLN A 83 18.07 38.11 59.05
N GLU A 84 17.28 37.79 58.00
CA GLU A 84 17.73 37.90 56.61
C GLU A 84 18.15 39.32 56.22
N THR A 85 19.26 39.44 55.47
CA THR A 85 19.71 40.72 54.93
C THR A 85 18.78 41.21 53.80
N PRO A 86 18.64 42.54 53.60
CA PRO A 86 17.75 43.10 52.59
C PRO A 86 18.04 42.64 51.15
N GLU A 87 19.31 42.33 50.84
CA GLU A 87 19.73 41.80 49.55
C GLU A 87 19.29 40.35 49.31
N GLN A 88 19.32 39.51 50.35
CA GLN A 88 18.83 38.13 50.28
C GLN A 88 17.30 38.09 50.11
N GLN A 89 16.56 38.98 50.79
CA GLN A 89 15.11 39.11 50.60
C GLN A 89 14.74 39.57 49.18
N LYS A 90 15.47 40.53 48.59
CA LYS A 90 15.26 40.96 47.20
C LYS A 90 15.54 39.83 46.20
N LYS A 91 16.59 39.04 46.44
CA LYS A 91 16.94 37.89 45.59
C LYS A 91 15.88 36.78 45.69
N ARG A 92 15.34 36.52 46.88
CA ARG A 92 14.25 35.55 47.09
C ARG A 92 12.97 35.95 46.38
N LYS A 93 12.48 37.19 46.58
CA LYS A 93 11.28 37.70 45.89
C LYS A 93 11.39 37.58 44.37
N ARG A 94 12.56 37.90 43.81
CA ARG A 94 12.79 37.80 42.37
C ARG A 94 12.82 36.35 41.84
N GLN A 95 13.20 35.38 42.68
CA GLN A 95 13.18 33.95 42.32
C GLN A 95 11.76 33.37 42.44
N GLU A 96 10.99 33.77 43.47
CA GLU A 96 9.57 33.42 43.65
C GLU A 96 8.74 33.90 42.45
N GLU A 97 8.87 35.18 42.06
CA GLU A 97 8.16 35.76 40.91
C GLU A 97 8.47 35.02 39.59
N LYS A 98 9.73 34.63 39.38
CA LYS A 98 10.13 33.86 38.19
C LYS A 98 9.55 32.44 38.20
N ALA A 99 9.45 31.80 39.37
CA ALA A 99 8.87 30.47 39.49
C ALA A 99 7.35 30.49 39.23
N ILE A 100 6.65 31.47 39.78
CA ILE A 100 5.21 31.68 39.58
C ILE A 100 4.89 31.97 38.11
N ALA A 101 5.69 32.84 37.46
CA ALA A 101 5.53 33.12 36.04
C ALA A 101 5.74 31.85 35.17
N LYS A 102 6.57 30.91 35.61
CA LYS A 102 6.77 29.62 34.92
C LYS A 102 5.60 28.67 35.16
N ILE A 103 5.02 28.64 36.36
CA ILE A 103 3.83 27.86 36.69
C ILE A 103 2.63 28.31 35.85
N LYS A 104 2.41 29.63 35.72
CA LYS A 104 1.35 30.21 34.86
C LYS A 104 1.46 29.78 33.39
N LYS A 105 2.68 29.52 32.91
CA LYS A 105 2.93 29.06 31.54
C LYS A 105 2.73 27.55 31.34
N SER A 106 2.54 26.77 32.41
CA SER A 106 2.39 25.31 32.34
C SER A 106 1.01 24.88 31.81
N LYS A 107 0.96 23.73 31.13
CA LYS A 107 -0.31 23.15 30.63
C LYS A 107 -1.26 22.76 31.77
N THR A 108 -0.72 22.39 32.93
CA THR A 108 -1.46 22.06 34.15
C THR A 108 -2.19 23.27 34.72
N PHE A 109 -1.54 24.43 34.81
CA PHE A 109 -2.18 25.69 35.24
C PHE A 109 -3.31 26.09 34.30
N LYS A 110 -3.08 26.03 32.98
CA LYS A 110 -4.12 26.32 31.98
C LYS A 110 -5.35 25.41 32.09
N ARG A 111 -5.14 24.13 32.44
CA ARG A 111 -6.22 23.15 32.66
C ARG A 111 -7.03 23.44 33.93
N GLN A 112 -6.35 23.81 35.02
CA GLN A 112 -7.00 24.17 36.28
C GLN A 112 -7.74 25.52 36.19
N LYS A 113 -7.18 26.49 35.46
CA LYS A 113 -7.86 27.75 35.13
C LYS A 113 -9.15 27.50 34.34
N ALA A 114 -9.08 26.71 33.27
CA ALA A 114 -10.26 26.36 32.46
C ALA A 114 -11.34 25.59 33.24
N SER A 115 -10.98 24.86 34.29
CA SER A 115 -11.93 24.14 35.16
C SER A 115 -12.69 25.06 36.12
N LYS A 116 -12.27 26.32 36.30
CA LYS A 116 -12.84 27.29 37.24
C LYS A 116 -13.43 28.53 36.56
N GLU A 117 -13.51 28.55 35.22
CA GLU A 117 -14.14 29.66 34.49
C GLU A 117 -15.66 29.67 34.75
N GLY A 118 -16.11 30.54 35.67
CA GLY A 118 -17.53 30.74 35.99
C GLY A 118 -17.85 31.29 37.39
N GLU A 119 -16.91 31.35 38.33
CA GLU A 119 -17.14 31.91 39.68
C GLU A 119 -16.60 33.35 39.81
N PRO A 120 -17.26 34.26 40.58
CA PRO A 120 -17.04 35.70 40.48
C PRO A 120 -15.92 36.27 41.38
N ASP A 121 -14.92 35.47 41.77
CA ASP A 121 -13.75 35.96 42.55
C ASP A 121 -12.58 34.95 42.50
N GLY A 122 -11.94 34.82 41.35
CA GLY A 122 -10.80 33.91 41.16
C GLY A 122 -9.61 34.59 40.51
N ASP A 123 -8.89 35.41 41.26
CA ASP A 123 -7.69 36.10 40.78
C ASP A 123 -6.63 35.08 40.32
N GLU A 124 -6.15 35.26 39.09
CA GLU A 124 -5.17 34.38 38.42
C GLU A 124 -3.88 34.19 39.25
N ASP A 125 -3.59 35.15 40.12
CA ASP A 125 -2.42 35.20 40.97
C ASP A 125 -2.53 34.22 42.15
N ASP A 126 -3.70 34.03 42.73
CA ASP A 126 -3.92 33.15 43.89
C ASP A 126 -3.79 31.68 43.53
N ILE A 127 -4.32 31.29 42.36
CA ILE A 127 -4.16 29.92 41.83
C ILE A 127 -2.68 29.61 41.58
N ALA A 128 -1.94 30.59 41.03
CA ALA A 128 -0.52 30.42 40.76
C ALA A 128 0.31 30.37 42.06
N TRP A 129 -0.11 31.11 43.10
CA TRP A 129 0.52 31.10 44.42
C TRP A 129 0.27 29.80 45.20
N ASP A 130 -0.96 29.27 45.20
CA ASP A 130 -1.27 27.98 45.84
C ASP A 130 -0.52 26.80 45.18
N MET A 131 -0.38 26.83 43.85
CA MET A 131 0.46 25.86 43.13
C MET A 131 1.95 26.02 43.45
N TYR A 132 2.42 27.25 43.70
CA TYR A 132 3.81 27.51 44.10
C TYR A 132 4.09 27.07 45.53
N ALA A 133 3.18 27.33 46.47
CA ALA A 133 3.27 26.90 47.87
C ALA A 133 3.33 25.37 48.01
N LYS A 134 2.73 24.63 47.06
CA LYS A 134 2.78 23.16 46.99
C LYS A 134 3.98 22.62 46.19
N SER A 135 4.81 23.47 45.60
CA SER A 135 5.94 23.06 44.75
C SER A 135 7.21 22.78 45.55
N LYS A 136 7.98 21.77 45.13
CA LYS A 136 9.16 21.27 45.85
C LYS A 136 10.26 22.34 46.00
N PRO A 137 11.04 22.29 47.09
CA PRO A 137 12.14 23.22 47.35
C PRO A 137 13.13 23.30 46.17
N LEU A 138 13.58 24.52 45.89
CA LEU A 138 14.41 24.82 44.72
C LEU A 138 15.82 24.24 44.89
N PRO A 139 16.48 23.78 43.80
CA PRO A 139 17.86 23.30 43.86
C PRO A 139 18.80 24.33 44.49
N GLY A 140 19.56 23.90 45.51
CA GLY A 140 20.42 24.74 46.35
C GLY A 140 19.95 24.83 47.81
N GLN A 141 18.71 24.45 48.13
CA GLN A 141 18.22 24.38 49.51
C GLN A 141 18.70 23.10 50.22
N LEU A 142 18.82 23.15 51.55
CA LEU A 142 19.13 21.98 52.37
C LEU A 142 17.84 21.31 52.83
N GLU A 143 17.73 20.01 52.62
CA GLU A 143 16.58 19.19 53.03
C GLU A 143 17.05 17.86 53.60
N ASN A 144 16.20 17.16 54.36
CA ASN A 144 16.53 15.86 54.92
C ASN A 144 16.09 14.73 53.98
N CYS A 145 16.93 13.71 53.85
CA CYS A 145 16.64 12.54 53.05
C CYS A 145 15.49 11.72 53.65
N GLU A 146 14.42 11.45 52.90
CA GLU A 146 13.26 10.67 53.39
C GLU A 146 13.65 9.31 54.01
N ILE A 147 14.66 8.64 53.46
CA ILE A 147 15.04 7.27 53.88
C ILE A 147 16.03 7.26 55.06
N CYS A 148 16.98 8.20 55.10
CA CYS A 148 18.09 8.16 56.06
C CYS A 148 18.19 9.41 56.94
N ASP A 149 17.25 10.33 56.79
CA ASP A 149 17.10 11.63 57.47
C ASP A 149 18.34 12.54 57.42
N LYS A 150 19.32 12.18 56.59
CA LYS A 150 20.55 12.96 56.43
C LYS A 150 20.24 14.26 55.69
N ARG A 151 20.60 15.39 56.31
CA ARG A 151 20.54 16.70 55.67
C ARG A 151 21.50 16.78 54.48
N PHE A 152 20.98 17.13 53.32
CA PHE A 152 21.73 17.21 52.07
C PHE A 152 21.26 18.38 51.21
N THR A 153 22.12 18.87 50.32
CA THR A 153 21.74 19.91 49.37
C THR A 153 20.90 19.32 48.26
N VAL A 154 19.69 19.84 48.08
CA VAL A 154 18.82 19.49 46.97
C VAL A 154 19.48 19.95 45.68
N THR A 155 19.73 19.02 44.76
CA THR A 155 20.25 19.31 43.43
C THR A 155 19.17 19.01 42.40
N ALA A 156 19.36 19.45 41.15
CA ALA A 156 18.45 19.11 40.06
C ALA A 156 18.32 17.58 39.81
N TYR A 157 19.19 16.78 40.43
CA TYR A 157 19.22 15.32 40.30
C TYR A 157 18.69 14.58 41.53
N SER A 158 18.24 15.29 42.56
CA SER A 158 17.63 14.68 43.76
C SER A 158 16.33 13.98 43.38
N LYS A 159 16.22 12.68 43.68
CA LYS A 159 15.04 11.87 43.36
C LYS A 159 14.05 11.88 44.52
N THR A 160 12.84 11.41 44.25
CA THR A 160 11.75 11.34 45.25
C THR A 160 11.62 9.92 45.77
N GLY A 161 11.44 9.77 47.09
CA GLY A 161 11.21 8.49 47.75
C GLY A 161 9.76 8.01 47.63
N PRO A 162 9.42 6.86 48.24
CA PRO A 162 8.10 6.23 48.14
C PRO A 162 6.96 7.13 48.61
N ASP A 163 7.18 7.94 49.65
CA ASP A 163 6.15 8.76 50.30
C ASP A 163 6.20 10.23 49.85
N GLY A 164 7.02 10.55 48.84
CA GLY A 164 7.01 11.85 48.16
C GLY A 164 8.08 12.86 48.61
N GLY A 165 8.87 12.52 49.63
CA GLY A 165 10.03 13.29 50.10
C GLY A 165 11.27 13.16 49.21
N LEU A 166 12.29 13.99 49.44
CA LEU A 166 13.50 14.00 48.61
C LEU A 166 14.58 13.05 49.16
N LEU A 167 15.31 12.41 48.26
CA LEU A 167 16.36 11.44 48.58
C LEU A 167 17.74 12.01 48.33
N CYS A 168 18.67 11.73 49.24
CA CYS A 168 20.08 11.99 49.01
C CYS A 168 20.63 11.11 47.86
N SER A 169 21.82 11.47 47.38
CA SER A 169 22.46 10.80 46.25
C SER A 169 22.74 9.31 46.46
N LYS A 170 22.96 8.87 47.71
CA LYS A 170 23.18 7.45 48.04
C LYS A 170 21.87 6.66 47.96
N CYS A 171 20.84 7.07 48.70
CA CYS A 171 19.54 6.40 48.71
C CYS A 171 18.86 6.41 47.33
N SER A 172 19.07 7.47 46.54
CA SER A 172 18.60 7.53 45.15
C SER A 172 19.21 6.45 44.25
N LYS A 173 20.49 6.11 44.46
CA LYS A 173 21.20 5.07 43.68
C LYS A 173 20.79 3.67 44.13
N GLU A 174 20.60 3.48 45.42
CA GLU A 174 20.18 2.20 46.01
C GLU A 174 18.77 1.82 45.54
N GLN A 175 17.80 2.74 45.59
CA GLN A 175 16.45 2.49 45.06
C GLN A 175 16.43 2.19 43.56
N GLU A 176 17.29 2.83 42.78
CA GLU A 176 17.35 2.60 41.34
C GLU A 176 17.96 1.23 41.02
N ALA A 177 18.88 0.74 41.85
CA ALA A 177 19.41 -0.61 41.74
C ALA A 177 18.36 -1.67 42.10
N GLU A 178 17.51 -1.43 43.10
CA GLU A 178 16.42 -2.33 43.45
C GLU A 178 15.31 -2.34 42.40
N ARG A 179 14.85 -1.17 41.91
CA ARG A 179 13.86 -1.10 40.82
C ARG A 179 14.31 -1.80 39.54
N LYS A 180 15.60 -1.78 39.22
CA LYS A 180 16.14 -2.49 38.05
C LYS A 180 16.16 -4.01 38.23
N LYS A 181 16.20 -4.52 39.46
CA LYS A 181 16.10 -5.96 39.75
C LYS A 181 14.66 -6.48 39.64
N GLU A 182 13.66 -5.63 39.89
CA GLU A 182 12.24 -6.01 39.82
C GLU A 182 11.62 -5.90 38.41
N MET A 183 12.21 -5.11 37.50
CA MET A 183 11.71 -4.97 36.13
C MET A 183 12.13 -6.16 35.24
N LYS A 184 11.16 -7.03 34.88
CA LYS A 184 11.33 -8.04 33.80
C LYS A 184 11.76 -7.39 32.48
N PRO A 185 12.59 -8.05 31.64
CA PRO A 185 13.06 -7.48 30.39
C PRO A 185 11.89 -7.18 29.43
N LYS A 186 11.82 -5.94 28.92
CA LYS A 186 10.84 -5.56 27.90
C LYS A 186 11.09 -6.38 26.63
N LYS A 187 10.05 -7.03 26.08
CA LYS A 187 10.12 -7.66 24.76
C LYS A 187 10.62 -6.65 23.72
N PRO A 188 11.51 -7.03 22.79
CA PRO A 188 12.03 -6.12 21.80
C PRO A 188 10.87 -5.60 20.93
N THR A 189 10.77 -4.28 20.82
CA THR A 189 9.82 -3.66 19.90
C THR A 189 10.24 -3.99 18.48
N VAL A 190 9.46 -4.84 17.79
CA VAL A 190 9.63 -5.13 16.36
C VAL A 190 9.66 -3.80 15.60
N SER A 191 10.72 -3.56 14.81
CA SER A 191 10.86 -2.31 14.06
C SER A 191 9.65 -2.10 13.14
N LYS A 192 9.28 -0.83 12.92
CA LYS A 192 8.15 -0.44 12.06
C LYS A 192 8.26 -1.07 10.65
N ASP A 193 9.48 -1.18 10.13
CA ASP A 193 9.75 -1.78 8.82
C ASP A 193 9.52 -3.29 8.80
N LYS A 194 9.90 -4.02 9.86
CA LYS A 194 9.63 -5.46 9.98
C LYS A 194 8.13 -5.74 10.07
N ARG A 195 7.37 -4.91 10.79
CA ARG A 195 5.90 -5.01 10.84
C ARG A 195 5.27 -4.78 9.47
N ARG A 196 5.70 -3.74 8.76
CA ARG A 196 5.20 -3.43 7.41
C ARG A 196 5.49 -4.56 6.43
N HIS A 197 6.69 -5.14 6.49
CA HIS A 197 7.07 -6.27 5.64
C HIS A 197 6.28 -7.54 5.98
N LEU A 198 6.05 -7.82 7.25
CA LEU A 198 5.20 -8.94 7.68
C LEU A 198 3.77 -8.77 7.16
N GLN A 199 3.19 -7.58 7.29
CA GLN A 199 1.86 -7.28 6.76
C GLN A 199 1.80 -7.41 5.23
N SER A 200 2.85 -6.96 4.51
CA SER A 200 2.93 -7.12 3.06
C SER A 200 2.95 -8.59 2.65
N ASN A 201 3.76 -9.42 3.32
CA ASN A 201 3.79 -10.86 3.05
C ASN A 201 2.42 -11.49 3.34
N LEU A 202 1.79 -11.10 4.45
CA LEU A 202 0.46 -11.57 4.81
C LEU A 202 -0.57 -11.22 3.74
N LEU A 203 -0.56 -10.00 3.20
CA LEU A 203 -1.43 -9.58 2.08
C LEU A 203 -1.20 -10.42 0.81
N ASP A 204 0.06 -10.75 0.53
CA ASP A 204 0.44 -11.65 -0.56
C ASP A 204 0.02 -13.11 -0.30
N GLY A 205 -0.56 -13.43 0.87
CA GLY A 205 -0.94 -14.79 1.27
C GLY A 205 0.25 -15.62 1.76
N ILE A 206 1.40 -14.98 2.01
CA ILE A 206 2.62 -15.63 2.45
C ILE A 206 2.63 -15.64 3.99
N VAL A 207 2.14 -16.73 4.57
CA VAL A 207 2.37 -17.05 5.99
C VAL A 207 3.64 -17.85 6.09
N ARG A 208 4.71 -17.21 6.50
CA ARG A 208 6.01 -17.88 6.64
C ARG A 208 6.03 -18.71 7.92
N ASN A 209 5.79 -20.02 7.78
CA ASN A 209 6.22 -21.00 8.77
C ASN A 209 7.67 -21.39 8.46
N GLY A 210 8.63 -20.81 9.17
CA GLY A 210 10.06 -21.15 9.04
C GLY A 210 10.92 -20.12 8.31
N SER A 211 12.19 -20.49 8.06
CA SER A 211 13.18 -19.63 7.41
C SER A 211 12.93 -19.51 5.90
N LYS A 212 13.31 -18.37 5.31
CA LYS A 212 13.39 -18.22 3.84
C LYS A 212 14.28 -19.32 3.27
N SER A 213 13.94 -19.82 2.07
CA SER A 213 14.85 -20.72 1.37
C SER A 213 16.16 -20.01 1.07
N LEU A 214 17.26 -20.76 0.95
CA LEU A 214 18.54 -20.18 0.55
C LEU A 214 18.41 -19.42 -0.78
N GLN A 215 17.64 -19.96 -1.72
CA GLN A 215 17.34 -19.29 -3.00
C GLN A 215 16.66 -17.93 -2.79
N GLU A 216 15.68 -17.82 -1.90
CA GLU A 216 15.02 -16.54 -1.59
C GLU A 216 15.99 -15.52 -0.99
N LEU A 217 16.85 -15.97 -0.06
CA LEU A 217 17.86 -15.11 0.54
C LEU A 217 18.87 -14.62 -0.48
N CYS A 218 19.33 -15.49 -1.39
CA CYS A 218 20.24 -15.13 -2.47
C CYS A 218 19.59 -14.11 -3.42
N VAL A 219 18.35 -14.35 -3.84
CA VAL A 219 17.61 -13.45 -4.73
C VAL A 219 17.40 -12.08 -4.11
N GLU A 220 17.06 -12.02 -2.82
CA GLU A 220 16.95 -10.75 -2.10
C GLU A 220 18.30 -10.04 -2.00
N LYS A 221 19.37 -10.78 -1.72
CA LYS A 221 20.71 -10.21 -1.62
C LYS A 221 21.19 -9.65 -2.96
N VAL A 222 20.95 -10.35 -4.06
CA VAL A 222 21.19 -9.86 -5.42
C VAL A 222 20.39 -8.59 -5.68
N ALA A 223 19.10 -8.58 -5.33
CA ALA A 223 18.26 -7.40 -5.51
C ALA A 223 18.67 -6.20 -4.64
N ASP A 224 19.27 -6.43 -3.47
CA ASP A 224 19.79 -5.37 -2.58
C ASP A 224 21.08 -4.74 -3.14
N ASN A 225 21.85 -5.48 -3.96
CA ASN A 225 23.15 -5.06 -4.49
C ASN A 225 23.14 -5.03 -6.03
N ILE A 226 21.97 -4.80 -6.63
CA ILE A 226 21.78 -4.92 -8.09
C ILE A 226 22.69 -4.02 -8.92
N ASN A 227 23.09 -2.87 -8.36
CA ASN A 227 24.00 -1.93 -9.03
C ASN A 227 25.44 -2.43 -9.11
N ASP A 228 25.80 -3.43 -8.31
CA ASP A 228 27.13 -4.06 -8.28
C ASP A 228 27.15 -5.36 -9.10
N VAL A 229 26.01 -5.77 -9.66
CA VAL A 229 25.90 -6.96 -10.52
C VAL A 229 26.18 -6.56 -11.97
N GLU A 230 27.16 -7.23 -12.58
CA GLU A 230 27.52 -7.03 -13.99
C GLU A 230 26.72 -7.96 -14.92
N GLU A 231 26.52 -9.22 -14.50
CA GLU A 231 25.75 -10.22 -15.24
C GLU A 231 25.13 -11.25 -14.28
N PHE A 232 24.05 -11.90 -14.71
CA PHE A 232 23.45 -13.02 -13.97
C PHE A 232 24.06 -14.39 -14.34
N GLY A 233 24.76 -14.49 -15.47
CA GLY A 233 25.20 -15.76 -16.03
C GLY A 233 24.01 -16.66 -16.40
N ASP A 234 24.22 -17.98 -16.31
CA ASP A 234 23.21 -18.98 -16.65
C ASP A 234 22.23 -19.23 -15.51
N LEU A 235 21.15 -18.44 -15.50
CA LEU A 235 20.02 -18.66 -14.59
C LEU A 235 18.85 -19.35 -15.29
N PRO A 236 18.15 -20.28 -14.60
CA PRO A 236 16.89 -20.81 -15.09
C PRO A 236 15.84 -19.72 -15.28
N ASP A 237 15.01 -19.83 -16.31
CA ASP A 237 13.97 -18.84 -16.65
C ASP A 237 13.04 -18.52 -15.48
N ALA A 238 12.68 -19.53 -14.69
CA ALA A 238 11.84 -19.36 -13.50
C ALA A 238 12.49 -18.42 -12.46
N LEU A 239 13.81 -18.50 -12.30
CA LEU A 239 14.56 -17.65 -11.38
C LEU A 239 14.76 -16.25 -11.96
N LEU A 240 15.05 -16.14 -13.25
CA LEU A 240 15.17 -14.86 -13.96
C LEU A 240 13.85 -14.07 -13.88
N ASN A 241 12.72 -14.74 -14.12
CA ASN A 241 11.39 -14.16 -13.99
C ASN A 241 11.11 -13.69 -12.55
N ARG A 242 11.52 -14.49 -11.54
CA ARG A 242 11.36 -14.12 -10.13
C ARG A 242 12.21 -12.89 -9.75
N LEU A 243 13.44 -12.83 -10.23
CA LEU A 243 14.31 -11.66 -10.07
C LEU A 243 13.67 -10.42 -10.69
N SER A 244 13.19 -10.51 -11.93
CA SER A 244 12.47 -9.43 -12.60
C SER A 244 11.28 -8.92 -11.77
N GLN A 245 10.43 -9.80 -11.24
CA GLN A 245 9.31 -9.42 -10.38
C GLN A 245 9.75 -8.70 -9.10
N ILE A 246 10.86 -9.11 -8.48
CA ILE A 246 11.38 -8.49 -7.26
C ILE A 246 11.97 -7.11 -7.57
N LEU A 247 12.78 -7.00 -8.62
CA LEU A 247 13.38 -5.74 -9.04
C LEU A 247 12.31 -4.74 -9.51
N SER A 248 11.28 -5.19 -10.22
CA SER A 248 10.13 -4.37 -10.61
C SER A 248 9.34 -3.87 -9.39
N ARG A 249 9.07 -4.73 -8.39
CA ARG A 249 8.40 -4.30 -7.15
C ARG A 249 9.21 -3.27 -6.37
N ARG A 250 10.54 -3.35 -6.43
CA ARG A 250 11.48 -2.37 -5.85
C ARG A 250 11.68 -1.14 -6.73
N ARG A 251 11.10 -1.11 -7.93
CA ARG A 251 11.23 -0.04 -8.93
C ARG A 251 12.69 0.27 -9.30
N VAL A 252 13.53 -0.76 -9.39
CA VAL A 252 14.97 -0.62 -9.72
C VAL A 252 15.31 -1.04 -11.16
N ILE A 253 14.31 -1.43 -11.97
CA ILE A 253 14.51 -1.63 -13.41
C ILE A 253 14.77 -0.28 -14.09
N THR A 254 15.92 -0.18 -14.75
CA THR A 254 16.45 0.97 -15.50
C THR A 254 17.12 0.45 -16.78
N ALA A 255 17.51 1.34 -17.70
CA ALA A 255 18.29 0.99 -18.90
C ALA A 255 19.49 0.07 -18.61
N ARG A 256 20.23 0.34 -17.52
CA ARG A 256 21.39 -0.48 -17.11
C ARG A 256 20.99 -1.85 -16.59
N THR A 257 20.05 -1.91 -15.64
CA THR A 257 19.66 -3.20 -15.04
C THR A 257 18.84 -4.06 -15.99
N LEU A 258 18.26 -3.46 -17.04
CA LEU A 258 17.61 -4.19 -18.12
C LEU A 258 18.62 -5.11 -18.82
N ASP A 259 19.85 -4.65 -19.04
CA ASP A 259 20.89 -5.41 -19.74
C ASP A 259 21.17 -6.78 -19.06
N LEU A 260 20.96 -6.89 -17.74
CA LEU A 260 21.07 -8.16 -16.99
C LEU A 260 20.06 -9.23 -17.44
N PHE A 261 18.96 -8.82 -18.09
CA PHE A 261 17.90 -9.70 -18.57
C PHE A 261 18.00 -10.00 -20.06
N LEU A 262 19.00 -9.45 -20.76
CA LEU A 262 19.13 -9.58 -22.21
C LEU A 262 20.25 -10.54 -22.55
N ARG A 263 19.90 -11.69 -23.14
CA ARG A 263 20.87 -12.64 -23.69
C ARG A 263 20.35 -13.21 -25.02
N PRO A 264 21.22 -13.44 -26.02
CA PRO A 264 20.78 -13.87 -27.36
C PRO A 264 20.10 -15.24 -27.41
N ASP A 265 20.35 -16.10 -26.43
CA ASP A 265 19.77 -17.45 -26.31
C ASP A 265 18.36 -17.45 -25.71
N LEU A 266 17.90 -16.33 -25.15
CA LEU A 266 16.57 -16.24 -24.54
C LEU A 266 15.47 -16.17 -25.61
N ASN A 267 14.34 -16.81 -25.31
CA ASN A 267 13.09 -16.69 -26.07
C ASN A 267 12.00 -15.94 -25.30
N THR A 268 12.23 -15.64 -24.03
CA THR A 268 11.26 -15.06 -23.10
C THR A 268 11.87 -13.84 -22.42
N ILE A 269 11.18 -12.71 -22.52
CA ILE A 269 11.53 -11.48 -21.82
C ILE A 269 10.32 -11.01 -21.03
N ALA A 270 10.46 -10.95 -19.70
CA ALA A 270 9.40 -10.55 -18.79
C ALA A 270 9.89 -9.46 -17.83
N ILE A 271 9.42 -8.23 -18.01
CA ILE A 271 9.71 -7.06 -17.18
C ILE A 271 8.39 -6.47 -16.67
N TYR A 272 8.23 -6.44 -15.35
CA TYR A 272 6.93 -6.13 -14.71
C TYR A 272 6.76 -4.65 -14.32
N ASP A 273 7.79 -3.83 -14.51
CA ASP A 273 7.74 -2.37 -14.34
C ASP A 273 8.78 -1.71 -15.26
N CYS A 274 8.34 -1.29 -16.44
CA CYS A 274 9.13 -0.61 -17.46
C CYS A 274 9.04 0.92 -17.36
N ALA A 275 8.51 1.47 -16.26
CA ALA A 275 8.22 2.91 -16.14
C ALA A 275 9.46 3.83 -16.25
N LYS A 276 10.67 3.28 -16.14
CA LYS A 276 11.95 3.99 -16.27
C LYS A 276 12.72 3.65 -17.56
N LEU A 277 12.11 2.88 -18.47
CA LEU A 277 12.72 2.51 -19.75
C LEU A 277 12.24 3.45 -20.85
N GLU A 278 13.15 3.78 -21.77
CA GLU A 278 12.90 4.64 -22.91
C GLU A 278 12.77 3.84 -24.22
N THR A 279 12.40 4.50 -25.32
CA THR A 279 12.22 3.87 -26.64
C THR A 279 13.43 3.04 -27.08
N ASP A 280 14.64 3.57 -26.91
CA ASP A 280 15.89 2.88 -27.28
C ASP A 280 16.13 1.62 -26.44
N ASP A 281 15.67 1.58 -25.19
CA ASP A 281 15.80 0.39 -24.35
C ASP A 281 14.94 -0.76 -24.89
N TYR A 282 13.74 -0.48 -25.40
CA TYR A 282 12.91 -1.50 -26.04
C TYR A 282 13.53 -1.99 -27.35
N ILE A 283 14.04 -1.08 -28.19
CA ILE A 283 14.77 -1.46 -29.40
C ILE A 283 15.97 -2.35 -29.05
N LYS A 284 16.70 -2.02 -27.98
CA LYS A 284 17.82 -2.82 -27.48
C LYS A 284 17.39 -4.26 -27.15
N ILE A 285 16.24 -4.47 -26.52
CA ILE A 285 15.69 -5.82 -26.25
C ILE A 285 15.67 -6.65 -27.53
N PHE A 286 15.05 -6.13 -28.59
CA PHE A 286 14.89 -6.86 -29.85
C PHE A 286 16.20 -7.01 -30.63
N SER A 287 17.13 -6.08 -30.44
CA SER A 287 18.46 -6.16 -31.06
C SER A 287 19.34 -7.26 -30.45
N ILE A 288 19.24 -7.46 -29.13
CA ILE A 288 20.04 -8.46 -28.40
C ILE A 288 19.34 -9.82 -28.38
N VAL A 289 18.01 -9.84 -28.33
CA VAL A 289 17.17 -11.04 -28.20
C VAL A 289 16.23 -11.17 -29.42
N PRO A 290 16.78 -11.40 -30.63
CA PRO A 290 15.98 -11.39 -31.86
C PRO A 290 15.01 -12.57 -32.00
N GLN A 291 15.20 -13.64 -31.21
CA GLN A 291 14.36 -14.85 -31.22
C GLN A 291 13.26 -14.84 -30.14
N VAL A 292 12.95 -13.68 -29.56
CA VAL A 292 11.92 -13.56 -28.53
C VAL A 292 10.54 -13.96 -29.06
N ARG A 293 9.91 -14.90 -28.36
CA ARG A 293 8.54 -15.41 -28.63
C ARG A 293 7.56 -14.95 -27.56
N ASP A 294 8.01 -14.94 -26.31
CA ASP A 294 7.27 -14.53 -25.13
C ASP A 294 7.73 -13.16 -24.64
N LEU A 295 6.91 -12.14 -24.85
CA LEU A 295 7.21 -10.77 -24.43
C LEU A 295 6.17 -10.29 -23.42
N ASN A 296 6.62 -9.93 -22.22
CA ASN A 296 5.81 -9.30 -21.19
C ASN A 296 6.49 -8.01 -20.71
N LEU A 297 5.94 -6.85 -21.10
CA LEU A 297 6.42 -5.54 -20.69
C LEU A 297 5.27 -4.77 -20.05
N ARG A 298 5.34 -4.49 -18.76
CA ARG A 298 4.29 -3.74 -18.04
C ARG A 298 4.73 -2.33 -17.73
N ASN A 299 3.78 -1.41 -17.58
CA ASN A 299 4.06 0.03 -17.45
C ASN A 299 4.95 0.53 -18.59
N SER A 300 4.72 0.05 -19.81
CA SER A 300 5.54 0.31 -20.99
C SER A 300 5.13 1.61 -21.69
N GLY A 301 5.06 2.70 -20.93
CA GLY A 301 4.54 4.00 -21.42
C GLY A 301 5.36 4.63 -22.54
N GLN A 302 6.65 4.30 -22.64
CA GLN A 302 7.55 4.75 -23.72
C GLN A 302 7.66 3.75 -24.88
N PHE A 303 6.79 2.73 -24.92
CA PHE A 303 6.65 1.83 -26.06
C PHE A 303 5.81 2.53 -27.13
N LYS A 304 6.44 2.86 -28.26
CA LYS A 304 5.92 3.75 -29.31
C LYS A 304 5.92 3.06 -30.67
N ASP A 305 5.43 3.77 -31.69
CA ASP A 305 5.40 3.30 -33.07
C ASP A 305 6.78 2.86 -33.58
N GLU A 306 7.86 3.57 -33.23
CA GLU A 306 9.21 3.22 -33.69
C GLU A 306 9.66 1.84 -33.19
N VAL A 307 9.16 1.40 -32.04
CA VAL A 307 9.46 0.07 -31.49
C VAL A 307 8.73 -1.01 -32.30
N ILE A 308 7.47 -0.76 -32.68
CA ILE A 308 6.72 -1.67 -33.56
C ILE A 308 7.37 -1.72 -34.94
N ASP A 309 7.80 -0.59 -35.49
CA ASP A 309 8.52 -0.53 -36.77
C ASP A 309 9.76 -1.42 -36.72
N TYR A 310 10.57 -1.31 -35.67
CA TYR A 310 11.73 -2.16 -35.48
C TYR A 310 11.37 -3.65 -35.44
N ILE A 311 10.32 -4.03 -34.69
CA ILE A 311 9.82 -5.41 -34.62
C ILE A 311 9.43 -5.91 -36.02
N LEU A 312 8.72 -5.09 -36.79
CA LEU A 312 8.23 -5.43 -38.12
C LEU A 312 9.33 -5.52 -39.17
N GLU A 313 10.33 -4.64 -39.11
CA GLU A 313 11.49 -4.64 -40.02
C GLU A 313 12.40 -5.87 -39.81
N ARG A 314 12.53 -6.33 -38.56
CA ARG A 314 13.46 -7.41 -38.18
C ARG A 314 12.84 -8.80 -38.14
N ASP A 315 11.59 -8.92 -38.55
CA ASP A 315 10.85 -10.18 -38.56
C ASP A 315 10.81 -10.91 -37.18
N ILE A 316 10.83 -10.16 -36.07
CA ILE A 316 10.81 -10.74 -34.71
C ILE A 316 9.57 -11.65 -34.52
N PRO A 317 9.75 -12.92 -34.12
CA PRO A 317 8.71 -13.95 -34.14
C PRO A 317 7.90 -14.02 -32.83
N ILE A 318 7.26 -12.92 -32.44
CA ILE A 318 6.46 -12.85 -31.21
C ILE A 318 5.20 -13.72 -31.34
N GLN A 319 5.00 -14.64 -30.39
CA GLN A 319 3.83 -15.51 -30.29
C GLN A 319 2.92 -15.13 -29.11
N HIS A 320 3.52 -14.65 -28.03
CA HIS A 320 2.83 -14.30 -26.80
C HIS A 320 3.20 -12.86 -26.41
N LEU A 321 2.31 -11.92 -26.72
CA LEU A 321 2.50 -10.50 -26.46
C LEU A 321 1.67 -10.07 -25.25
N GLN A 322 2.34 -9.54 -24.23
CA GLN A 322 1.73 -8.91 -23.08
C GLN A 322 2.30 -7.51 -22.86
N LEU A 323 1.47 -6.48 -23.07
CA LEU A 323 1.84 -5.09 -22.83
C LEU A 323 0.85 -4.44 -21.85
N ALA A 324 1.33 -3.55 -20.99
CA ALA A 324 0.47 -2.71 -20.16
C ALA A 324 0.88 -1.24 -20.29
N ALA A 325 -0.11 -0.38 -20.56
CA ALA A 325 0.05 1.03 -20.87
C ALA A 325 0.89 1.43 -22.11
N PRO A 326 0.89 0.69 -23.24
CA PRO A 326 1.56 1.12 -24.49
C PRO A 326 0.73 2.18 -25.24
N ASN A 327 0.33 3.27 -24.56
CA ASN A 327 -0.60 4.28 -25.07
C ASN A 327 -0.01 5.19 -26.17
N LEU A 328 1.29 5.11 -26.43
CA LEU A 328 1.97 5.88 -27.48
C LEU A 328 2.11 5.10 -28.79
N VAL A 329 1.59 3.88 -28.87
CA VAL A 329 1.43 3.16 -30.14
C VAL A 329 0.10 3.59 -30.76
N SER A 330 0.16 4.11 -31.99
CA SER A 330 -1.02 4.57 -32.71
C SER A 330 -1.90 3.40 -33.16
N ASP A 331 -3.20 3.65 -33.30
CA ASP A 331 -4.15 2.67 -33.83
C ASP A 331 -3.76 2.20 -35.24
N ALA A 332 -3.21 3.11 -36.06
CA ALA A 332 -2.69 2.76 -37.39
C ALA A 332 -1.55 1.74 -37.31
N LYS A 333 -0.63 1.92 -36.35
CA LYS A 333 0.51 1.03 -36.14
C LYS A 333 0.09 -0.31 -35.55
N TRP A 334 -0.87 -0.34 -34.63
CA TRP A 334 -1.48 -1.58 -34.15
C TRP A 334 -2.11 -2.39 -35.28
N ARG A 335 -2.91 -1.74 -36.13
CA ARG A 335 -3.52 -2.39 -37.31
C ARG A 335 -2.46 -2.94 -38.27
N GLU A 336 -1.40 -2.19 -38.53
CA GLU A 336 -0.27 -2.67 -39.34
C GLU A 336 0.40 -3.90 -38.70
N PHE A 337 0.66 -3.85 -37.39
CA PHE A 337 1.22 -4.96 -36.65
C PHE A 337 0.36 -6.22 -36.79
N PHE A 338 -0.96 -6.13 -36.55
CA PHE A 338 -1.85 -7.29 -36.68
C PHE A 338 -1.89 -7.84 -38.11
N ARG A 339 -1.97 -6.98 -39.13
CA ARG A 339 -1.95 -7.45 -40.54
C ARG A 339 -0.68 -8.21 -40.90
N ARG A 340 0.47 -7.78 -40.38
CA ARG A 340 1.78 -8.39 -40.72
C ARG A 340 2.17 -9.55 -39.82
N ARG A 341 1.68 -9.58 -38.57
CA ARG A 341 2.12 -10.53 -37.54
C ARG A 341 1.03 -11.36 -36.89
N GLY A 342 -0.23 -11.01 -37.09
CA GLY A 342 -1.36 -11.64 -36.40
C GLY A 342 -1.45 -13.15 -36.58
N SER A 343 -1.01 -13.69 -37.72
CA SER A 343 -0.96 -15.13 -37.97
C SER A 343 -0.03 -15.91 -37.04
N HIS A 344 0.97 -15.25 -36.45
CA HIS A 344 1.92 -15.86 -35.52
C HIS A 344 1.48 -15.75 -34.05
N LEU A 345 0.51 -14.89 -33.75
CA LEU A 345 0.06 -14.65 -32.39
C LEU A 345 -0.84 -15.78 -31.88
N GLU A 346 -0.50 -16.28 -30.70
CA GLU A 346 -1.29 -17.27 -29.95
C GLU A 346 -1.87 -16.67 -28.66
N SER A 347 -1.19 -15.69 -28.07
CA SER A 347 -1.67 -14.96 -26.88
C SER A 347 -1.45 -13.47 -27.03
N LEU A 348 -2.52 -12.69 -26.84
CA LEU A 348 -2.48 -11.24 -26.76
C LEU A 348 -3.09 -10.76 -25.44
N LYS A 349 -2.33 -10.00 -24.66
CA LYS A 349 -2.76 -9.44 -23.39
C LYS A 349 -2.40 -7.96 -23.33
N LEU A 350 -3.39 -7.11 -23.51
CA LEU A 350 -3.22 -5.67 -23.43
C LEU A 350 -3.99 -5.13 -22.23
N SER A 351 -3.36 -4.24 -21.47
CA SER A 351 -4.04 -3.53 -20.39
C SER A 351 -3.69 -2.07 -20.29
N ASP A 352 -4.55 -1.31 -19.60
CA ASP A 352 -4.35 0.09 -19.25
C ASP A 352 -4.21 0.97 -20.50
N LEU A 353 -5.16 0.81 -21.42
CA LEU A 353 -5.20 1.45 -22.73
C LEU A 353 -6.23 2.58 -22.75
N ASP A 354 -5.74 3.80 -22.57
CA ASP A 354 -6.53 5.02 -22.46
C ASP A 354 -6.79 5.64 -23.85
N TYR A 355 -5.77 5.63 -24.71
CA TYR A 355 -5.79 6.35 -25.99
C TYR A 355 -5.53 5.46 -27.21
N ALA A 356 -5.23 4.18 -27.04
CA ALA A 356 -4.95 3.24 -28.12
C ALA A 356 -5.92 2.04 -28.11
N MET A 357 -5.96 1.31 -29.21
CA MET A 357 -6.87 0.18 -29.47
C MET A 357 -8.35 0.61 -29.47
N ASP A 358 -8.76 1.31 -30.52
CA ASP A 358 -10.18 1.52 -30.81
C ASP A 358 -10.88 0.29 -31.39
N ASP A 359 -12.21 0.37 -31.52
CA ASP A 359 -13.04 -0.69 -32.10
C ASP A 359 -12.55 -1.14 -33.49
N ASP A 360 -12.21 -0.21 -34.40
CA ASP A 360 -11.69 -0.56 -35.73
C ASP A 360 -10.38 -1.35 -35.65
N THR A 361 -9.53 -1.03 -34.67
CA THR A 361 -8.30 -1.76 -34.41
C THR A 361 -8.56 -3.18 -33.90
N VAL A 362 -9.56 -3.36 -33.04
CA VAL A 362 -9.97 -4.70 -32.56
C VAL A 362 -10.62 -5.52 -33.68
N VAL A 363 -11.39 -4.88 -34.57
CA VAL A 363 -11.96 -5.52 -35.77
C VAL A 363 -10.84 -6.06 -36.66
N GLU A 364 -9.83 -5.23 -36.97
CA GLU A 364 -8.65 -5.66 -37.72
C GLU A 364 -7.87 -6.78 -36.99
N MET A 365 -7.68 -6.64 -35.67
CA MET A 365 -7.04 -7.66 -34.85
C MET A 365 -7.76 -9.01 -34.96
N ALA A 366 -9.08 -9.04 -34.81
CA ALA A 366 -9.87 -10.26 -34.87
C ALA A 366 -9.80 -10.92 -36.26
N ALA A 367 -9.77 -10.11 -37.33
CA ALA A 367 -9.64 -10.60 -38.70
C ALA A 367 -8.23 -11.16 -39.00
N SER A 368 -7.19 -10.49 -38.50
CA SER A 368 -5.80 -10.79 -38.83
C SER A 368 -5.12 -11.80 -37.88
N CYS A 369 -5.75 -12.14 -36.74
CA CYS A 369 -5.17 -13.02 -35.71
C CYS A 369 -5.91 -14.36 -35.54
N PRO A 370 -5.88 -15.28 -36.54
CA PRO A 370 -6.69 -16.50 -36.55
C PRO A 370 -6.23 -17.59 -35.56
N ASN A 371 -5.02 -17.47 -35.00
CA ASN A 371 -4.41 -18.47 -34.12
C ASN A 371 -4.46 -18.11 -32.62
N VAL A 372 -5.01 -16.95 -32.27
CA VAL A 372 -5.10 -16.52 -30.88
C VAL A 372 -6.03 -17.42 -30.09
N THR A 373 -5.47 -18.08 -29.08
CA THR A 373 -6.20 -18.90 -28.10
C THR A 373 -6.45 -18.15 -26.80
N ARG A 374 -5.66 -17.11 -26.51
CA ARG A 374 -5.75 -16.31 -25.30
C ARG A 374 -5.82 -14.81 -25.61
N LEU A 375 -6.96 -14.20 -25.32
CA LEU A 375 -7.17 -12.76 -25.45
C LEU A 375 -7.48 -12.14 -24.09
N LYS A 376 -6.74 -11.10 -23.72
CA LYS A 376 -7.05 -10.26 -22.56
C LYS A 376 -7.02 -8.79 -22.94
N LEU A 377 -8.12 -8.10 -22.73
CA LEU A 377 -8.26 -6.65 -22.92
C LEU A 377 -8.81 -6.08 -21.60
N LYS A 378 -7.97 -5.38 -20.84
CA LYS A 378 -8.32 -4.91 -19.49
C LYS A 378 -8.04 -3.42 -19.33
N GLU A 379 -8.98 -2.71 -18.72
CA GLU A 379 -8.86 -1.25 -18.57
C GLU A 379 -8.69 -0.56 -19.94
N CYS A 380 -9.47 -0.99 -20.95
CA CYS A 380 -9.46 -0.38 -22.28
C CYS A 380 -10.58 0.66 -22.41
N PHE A 381 -10.26 1.86 -22.87
CA PHE A 381 -11.16 3.02 -22.87
C PHE A 381 -11.87 3.31 -24.20
N ARG A 382 -11.48 2.63 -25.29
CA ARG A 382 -11.98 2.93 -26.66
C ARG A 382 -12.65 1.73 -27.34
N ILE A 383 -13.07 0.74 -26.55
CA ILE A 383 -13.60 -0.55 -27.00
C ILE A 383 -15.03 -0.71 -26.45
N ALA A 384 -15.98 -1.01 -27.33
CA ALA A 384 -17.40 -1.22 -26.99
C ALA A 384 -17.99 -2.43 -27.75
N ASP A 385 -19.28 -2.41 -28.07
CA ASP A 385 -20.01 -3.51 -28.74
C ASP A 385 -19.39 -3.97 -30.07
N PRO A 386 -18.92 -3.09 -30.99
CA PRO A 386 -18.32 -3.54 -32.26
C PRO A 386 -17.10 -4.44 -32.05
N SER A 387 -16.30 -4.17 -31.01
CA SER A 387 -15.20 -5.04 -30.62
C SER A 387 -15.68 -6.40 -30.10
N LEU A 388 -16.76 -6.45 -29.31
CA LEU A 388 -17.33 -7.72 -28.84
C LEU A 388 -17.80 -8.57 -30.03
N ASP A 389 -18.48 -7.95 -30.98
CA ASP A 389 -18.94 -8.60 -32.20
C ASP A 389 -17.78 -9.13 -33.03
N ALA A 390 -16.69 -8.37 -33.16
CA ALA A 390 -15.47 -8.82 -33.84
C ALA A 390 -14.83 -10.03 -33.14
N ILE A 391 -14.68 -9.98 -31.81
CA ILE A 391 -14.09 -11.07 -31.02
C ILE A 391 -14.95 -12.34 -31.11
N SER A 392 -16.26 -12.24 -31.32
CA SER A 392 -17.15 -13.39 -31.52
C SER A 392 -16.74 -14.28 -32.72
N GLY A 393 -16.02 -13.72 -33.69
CA GLY A 393 -15.45 -14.43 -34.83
C GLY A 393 -14.22 -15.28 -34.52
N MET A 394 -13.58 -15.11 -33.36
CA MET A 394 -12.32 -15.77 -33.01
C MET A 394 -12.53 -17.19 -32.47
N LYS A 395 -12.80 -18.15 -33.37
CA LYS A 395 -13.24 -19.53 -33.02
C LYS A 395 -12.19 -20.46 -32.37
N LYS A 396 -10.97 -19.99 -32.12
CA LYS A 396 -9.91 -20.74 -31.41
C LYS A 396 -9.71 -20.26 -29.96
N LEU A 397 -10.48 -19.26 -29.50
CA LEU A 397 -10.34 -18.76 -28.14
C LEU A 397 -10.67 -19.83 -27.10
N GLU A 398 -9.73 -20.02 -26.18
CA GLU A 398 -9.87 -20.85 -24.98
C GLU A 398 -9.84 -19.99 -23.70
N TYR A 399 -9.25 -18.79 -23.76
CA TYR A 399 -9.10 -17.91 -22.60
C TYR A 399 -9.46 -16.48 -22.97
N LEU A 400 -10.60 -16.02 -22.46
CA LEU A 400 -11.05 -14.64 -22.64
C LEU A 400 -11.05 -13.90 -21.30
N SER A 401 -10.48 -12.69 -21.28
CA SER A 401 -10.64 -11.78 -20.14
C SER A 401 -10.89 -10.36 -20.61
N LEU A 402 -12.04 -9.81 -20.26
CA LEU A 402 -12.47 -8.47 -20.64
C LEU A 402 -12.75 -7.64 -19.39
N ARG A 403 -12.25 -6.40 -19.41
CA ARG A 403 -12.63 -5.33 -18.49
C ARG A 403 -12.60 -4.03 -19.28
N LEU A 404 -13.75 -3.60 -19.76
CA LEU A 404 -13.90 -2.43 -20.62
C LEU A 404 -14.37 -1.24 -19.79
N LYS A 405 -14.03 -0.03 -20.22
CA LYS A 405 -14.48 1.20 -19.53
C LYS A 405 -15.75 1.78 -20.14
N LEU A 406 -15.95 1.58 -21.44
CA LEU A 406 -17.18 1.98 -22.10
C LEU A 406 -18.26 0.93 -21.82
N PRO A 407 -19.52 1.37 -21.66
CA PRO A 407 -20.64 0.44 -21.52
C PRO A 407 -20.80 -0.39 -22.79
N THR A 408 -21.20 -1.65 -22.61
CA THR A 408 -21.57 -2.58 -23.68
C THR A 408 -22.98 -3.08 -23.44
N SER A 409 -23.65 -3.59 -24.47
CA SER A 409 -24.97 -4.20 -24.33
C SER A 409 -24.91 -5.64 -23.82
N ALA A 410 -25.94 -6.07 -23.08
CA ALA A 410 -26.11 -7.47 -22.68
C ALA A 410 -26.19 -8.40 -23.91
N SER A 411 -26.89 -7.97 -24.97
CA SER A 411 -27.07 -8.74 -26.20
C SER A 411 -25.77 -9.02 -26.94
N SER A 412 -24.87 -8.03 -27.08
CA SER A 412 -23.57 -8.25 -27.73
C SER A 412 -22.69 -9.18 -26.90
N LEU A 413 -22.73 -9.05 -25.57
CA LEU A 413 -22.00 -9.93 -24.67
C LEU A 413 -22.53 -11.38 -24.69
N ALA A 414 -23.85 -11.56 -24.68
CA ALA A 414 -24.52 -12.85 -24.82
C ALA A 414 -24.20 -13.51 -26.18
N SER A 415 -24.26 -12.73 -27.27
CA SER A 415 -23.89 -13.18 -28.62
C SER A 415 -22.43 -13.65 -28.67
N LEU A 416 -21.50 -12.86 -28.11
CA LEU A 416 -20.10 -13.23 -27.98
C LEU A 416 -19.96 -14.58 -27.30
N ILE A 417 -20.54 -14.76 -26.10
CA ILE A 417 -20.43 -16.00 -25.33
C ILE A 417 -21.02 -17.19 -26.10
N THR A 418 -22.19 -17.02 -26.71
CA THR A 418 -22.84 -18.05 -27.53
C THR A 418 -21.94 -18.52 -28.67
N GLN A 419 -21.19 -17.60 -29.28
CA GLN A 419 -20.36 -17.91 -30.44
C GLN A 419 -19.02 -18.61 -30.13
N ILE A 420 -18.42 -18.36 -28.96
CA ILE A 420 -17.08 -18.89 -28.62
C ILE A 420 -17.06 -19.77 -27.35
N GLY A 421 -18.14 -19.81 -26.57
CA GLY A 421 -18.19 -20.40 -25.24
C GLY A 421 -17.82 -21.88 -25.19
N HIS A 422 -18.12 -22.64 -26.24
CA HIS A 422 -17.90 -24.09 -26.31
C HIS A 422 -16.43 -24.53 -26.16
N LYS A 423 -15.46 -23.66 -26.46
CA LYS A 423 -14.02 -23.92 -26.27
C LYS A 423 -13.41 -23.21 -25.08
N LEU A 424 -14.15 -22.30 -24.43
CA LEU A 424 -13.60 -21.52 -23.34
C LEU A 424 -13.30 -22.40 -22.14
N ARG A 425 -12.05 -22.31 -21.67
CA ARG A 425 -11.54 -22.86 -20.41
C ARG A 425 -11.48 -21.79 -19.32
N THR A 426 -11.38 -20.52 -19.72
CA THR A 426 -11.44 -19.36 -18.83
C THR A 426 -12.30 -18.27 -19.44
N LEU A 427 -13.29 -17.84 -18.68
CA LEU A 427 -14.08 -16.65 -18.95
C LEU A 427 -13.93 -15.68 -17.78
N SER A 428 -13.58 -14.44 -18.07
CA SER A 428 -13.39 -13.39 -17.06
C SER A 428 -14.03 -12.10 -17.58
N LEU A 429 -15.20 -11.77 -17.05
CA LEU A 429 -15.97 -10.57 -17.37
C LEU A 429 -16.01 -9.72 -16.10
N GLU A 430 -15.32 -8.58 -16.12
CA GLU A 430 -15.18 -7.72 -14.96
C GLU A 430 -15.83 -6.37 -15.25
N ARG A 431 -16.79 -5.96 -14.41
CA ARG A 431 -17.47 -4.66 -14.45
C ARG A 431 -18.26 -4.42 -15.75
N PHE A 432 -19.04 -5.42 -16.16
CA PHE A 432 -20.04 -5.28 -17.20
C PHE A 432 -21.36 -4.86 -16.55
N GLU A 433 -21.54 -3.56 -16.36
CA GLU A 433 -22.65 -2.97 -15.60
C GLU A 433 -24.00 -3.33 -16.24
N ASN A 434 -24.13 -3.33 -17.57
CA ASN A 434 -25.38 -3.68 -18.25
C ASN A 434 -25.61 -5.18 -18.47
N ALA A 435 -24.75 -6.08 -17.98
CA ALA A 435 -24.96 -7.51 -18.15
C ALA A 435 -26.12 -7.99 -17.27
N ASP A 436 -27.10 -8.66 -17.87
CA ASP A 436 -28.27 -9.21 -17.19
C ASP A 436 -28.27 -10.75 -17.23
N ASP A 437 -29.35 -11.36 -16.75
CA ASP A 437 -29.47 -12.81 -16.64
C ASP A 437 -29.38 -13.54 -18.00
N THR A 438 -29.60 -12.85 -19.14
CA THR A 438 -29.44 -13.44 -20.48
C THR A 438 -27.98 -13.80 -20.77
N VAL A 439 -27.04 -13.06 -20.18
CA VAL A 439 -25.60 -13.33 -20.26
C VAL A 439 -25.27 -14.60 -19.47
N LEU A 440 -25.85 -14.75 -18.27
CA LEU A 440 -25.69 -15.95 -17.45
C LEU A 440 -26.30 -17.19 -18.12
N GLU A 441 -27.46 -17.05 -18.76
CA GLU A 441 -28.09 -18.11 -19.57
C GLU A 441 -27.21 -18.52 -20.76
N SER A 442 -26.59 -17.55 -21.44
CA SER A 442 -25.64 -17.82 -22.53
C SER A 442 -24.41 -18.60 -22.05
N ILE A 443 -23.90 -18.28 -20.85
CA ILE A 443 -22.81 -19.05 -20.21
C ILE A 443 -23.27 -20.47 -19.92
N HIS A 444 -24.44 -20.64 -19.29
CA HIS A 444 -24.99 -21.95 -18.94
C HIS A 444 -25.11 -22.88 -20.15
N SER A 445 -25.74 -22.37 -21.22
CA SER A 445 -26.08 -23.14 -22.41
C SER A 445 -24.87 -23.48 -23.29
N THR A 446 -23.83 -22.64 -23.30
CA THR A 446 -22.73 -22.74 -24.29
C THR A 446 -21.41 -23.19 -23.67
N CYS A 447 -21.09 -22.74 -22.46
CA CYS A 447 -19.80 -23.02 -21.84
C CYS A 447 -19.81 -24.38 -21.15
N THR A 448 -19.06 -25.34 -21.69
CA THR A 448 -19.03 -26.75 -21.23
C THR A 448 -17.65 -27.23 -20.79
N GLN A 449 -16.63 -26.37 -20.82
CA GLN A 449 -15.23 -26.71 -20.52
C GLN A 449 -14.52 -25.70 -19.62
N LEU A 450 -15.27 -24.78 -18.98
CA LEU A 450 -14.71 -23.78 -18.08
C LEU A 450 -14.11 -24.44 -16.83
N SER A 451 -12.86 -24.11 -16.56
CA SER A 451 -12.20 -24.38 -15.28
C SER A 451 -12.19 -23.13 -14.40
N LYS A 452 -12.25 -21.95 -15.02
CA LYS A 452 -12.21 -20.65 -14.36
C LYS A 452 -13.33 -19.75 -14.86
N LEU A 453 -14.19 -19.33 -13.93
CA LEU A 453 -15.18 -18.30 -14.16
C LEU A 453 -14.89 -17.10 -13.26
N ARG A 454 -14.82 -15.92 -13.88
CA ARG A 454 -14.91 -14.66 -13.18
C ARG A 454 -16.01 -13.82 -13.80
N PHE A 455 -16.96 -13.41 -12.98
CA PHE A 455 -18.03 -12.50 -13.35
C PHE A 455 -18.23 -11.57 -12.16
N THR A 456 -17.77 -10.33 -12.22
CA THR A 456 -17.64 -9.49 -11.02
C THR A 456 -18.12 -8.08 -11.25
N MET A 457 -18.50 -7.40 -10.15
CA MET A 457 -18.93 -6.00 -10.15
C MET A 457 -20.10 -5.76 -11.10
N ASN A 458 -21.15 -6.57 -10.97
CA ASN A 458 -22.42 -6.41 -11.67
C ASN A 458 -23.57 -6.19 -10.67
N ASP A 459 -24.50 -5.34 -11.03
CA ASP A 459 -25.62 -4.89 -10.21
C ASP A 459 -26.97 -5.04 -10.93
N PHE A 460 -27.04 -5.89 -11.96
CA PHE A 460 -28.23 -6.15 -12.75
C PHE A 460 -28.67 -7.62 -12.72
N CYS A 461 -27.74 -8.57 -12.75
CA CYS A 461 -28.05 -9.99 -12.67
C CYS A 461 -28.70 -10.32 -11.32
N THR A 462 -29.68 -11.22 -11.32
CA THR A 462 -30.41 -11.62 -10.11
C THR A 462 -29.83 -12.91 -9.50
N ASP A 463 -30.17 -13.18 -8.24
CA ASP A 463 -29.84 -14.47 -7.63
C ASP A 463 -30.49 -15.64 -8.38
N ALA A 464 -31.68 -15.43 -8.96
CA ALA A 464 -32.34 -16.43 -9.81
C ALA A 464 -31.52 -16.71 -11.08
N GLY A 465 -30.92 -15.70 -11.70
CA GLY A 465 -29.97 -15.86 -12.81
C GLY A 465 -28.75 -16.70 -12.42
N PHE A 466 -28.16 -16.44 -11.26
CA PHE A 466 -27.05 -17.27 -10.76
C PHE A 466 -27.47 -18.71 -10.44
N VAL A 467 -28.67 -18.91 -9.88
CA VAL A 467 -29.24 -20.26 -9.68
C VAL A 467 -29.39 -20.98 -11.01
N SER A 468 -29.99 -20.33 -12.01
CA SER A 468 -30.17 -20.90 -13.36
C SER A 468 -28.83 -21.22 -14.03
N LEU A 469 -27.81 -20.37 -13.86
CA LEU A 469 -26.47 -20.66 -14.36
C LEU A 469 -25.89 -21.94 -13.76
N LEU A 470 -26.00 -22.12 -12.46
CA LEU A 470 -25.21 -23.11 -11.70
C LEU A 470 -25.97 -24.42 -11.46
N SER A 471 -27.29 -24.43 -11.61
CA SER A 471 -28.12 -25.63 -11.46
C SER A 471 -28.01 -26.51 -12.70
N ASP A 472 -27.68 -27.78 -12.51
CA ASP A 472 -27.58 -28.79 -13.57
C ASP A 472 -26.73 -28.35 -14.79
N TRP A 473 -25.76 -27.48 -14.53
CA TRP A 473 -24.87 -26.97 -15.55
C TRP A 473 -24.00 -28.11 -16.10
N SER A 474 -23.99 -28.26 -17.43
CA SER A 474 -23.24 -29.32 -18.12
C SER A 474 -21.71 -29.13 -18.05
N ASN A 475 -21.25 -28.01 -17.50
CA ASN A 475 -19.84 -27.71 -17.32
C ASN A 475 -19.23 -28.55 -16.18
N PRO A 476 -17.95 -28.97 -16.26
CA PRO A 476 -17.30 -29.60 -15.12
C PRO A 476 -17.23 -28.66 -13.90
N PRO A 477 -17.09 -29.20 -12.68
CA PRO A 477 -16.87 -28.39 -11.49
C PRO A 477 -15.72 -27.39 -11.67
N LEU A 478 -15.98 -26.12 -11.33
CA LEU A 478 -14.99 -25.04 -11.48
C LEU A 478 -13.84 -25.22 -10.47
N ALA A 479 -12.62 -24.95 -10.92
CA ALA A 479 -11.45 -24.84 -10.03
C ALA A 479 -11.29 -23.40 -9.49
N PHE A 480 -11.78 -22.39 -10.22
CA PHE A 480 -11.72 -20.99 -9.83
C PHE A 480 -13.07 -20.33 -10.07
N ALA A 481 -13.66 -19.77 -9.02
CA ALA A 481 -14.85 -18.93 -9.09
C ALA A 481 -14.60 -17.59 -8.40
N ASP A 482 -14.78 -16.50 -9.14
CA ASP A 482 -14.75 -15.14 -8.60
C ASP A 482 -16.02 -14.44 -9.05
N LEU A 483 -16.98 -14.42 -8.13
CA LEU A 483 -18.30 -13.82 -8.28
C LEU A 483 -18.43 -12.59 -7.36
N SER A 484 -17.30 -11.96 -7.05
CA SER A 484 -17.22 -10.85 -6.11
C SER A 484 -17.94 -9.61 -6.61
N SER A 485 -18.49 -8.85 -5.66
CA SER A 485 -19.17 -7.58 -5.88
C SER A 485 -20.35 -7.66 -6.86
N ASN A 486 -20.92 -8.85 -7.07
CA ASN A 486 -22.25 -8.95 -7.68
C ASN A 486 -23.29 -8.67 -6.61
N ARG A 487 -23.88 -7.49 -6.63
CA ARG A 487 -24.75 -7.00 -5.54
C ARG A 487 -25.61 -5.83 -5.98
N ASP A 488 -26.71 -5.64 -5.25
CA ASP A 488 -27.49 -4.40 -5.29
C ASP A 488 -26.68 -3.18 -4.82
N LEU A 489 -26.71 -2.11 -5.63
CA LEU A 489 -26.10 -0.81 -5.33
C LEU A 489 -27.10 0.23 -4.78
N ASP A 490 -28.34 -0.16 -4.50
CA ASP A 490 -29.27 0.69 -3.75
C ASP A 490 -28.84 0.78 -2.26
N TYR A 491 -28.39 1.98 -1.88
CA TYR A 491 -27.99 2.32 -0.51
C TYR A 491 -29.19 2.68 0.39
N THR A 492 -30.36 2.95 -0.20
CA THR A 492 -31.57 3.31 0.53
C THR A 492 -32.36 2.08 0.98
N ASN A 493 -32.16 0.94 0.31
CA ASN A 493 -32.74 -0.36 0.66
C ASN A 493 -31.65 -1.36 1.07
N PRO A 494 -31.13 -1.31 2.32
CA PRO A 494 -30.00 -2.15 2.74
C PRO A 494 -30.28 -3.66 2.72
N ASP A 495 -31.53 -4.06 2.92
CA ASP A 495 -31.94 -5.47 2.86
C ASP A 495 -32.07 -5.98 1.42
N GLY A 496 -32.15 -5.07 0.45
CA GLY A 496 -32.26 -5.34 -0.98
C GLY A 496 -33.71 -5.54 -1.44
N PRO A 497 -33.94 -5.60 -2.75
CA PRO A 497 -35.25 -5.88 -3.33
C PRO A 497 -35.77 -7.27 -2.96
N THR A 498 -37.08 -7.48 -3.12
CA THR A 498 -37.75 -8.77 -2.90
C THR A 498 -37.09 -9.89 -3.71
N GLU A 499 -36.73 -9.61 -4.96
CA GLU A 499 -35.88 -10.47 -5.79
C GLU A 499 -34.43 -10.01 -5.63
N PRO A 500 -33.56 -10.77 -4.94
CA PRO A 500 -32.21 -10.31 -4.65
C PRO A 500 -31.40 -10.08 -5.92
N ILE A 501 -30.78 -8.90 -6.02
CA ILE A 501 -29.82 -8.56 -7.08
C ILE A 501 -28.42 -9.01 -6.67
N GLY A 502 -27.71 -9.60 -7.62
CA GLY A 502 -26.37 -10.17 -7.47
C GLY A 502 -26.39 -11.60 -6.95
N LEU A 503 -25.20 -12.08 -6.55
CA LEU A 503 -25.08 -13.40 -5.94
C LEU A 503 -25.62 -13.34 -4.50
N ALA A 504 -26.73 -14.02 -4.24
CA ALA A 504 -27.32 -14.15 -2.91
C ALA A 504 -27.30 -15.63 -2.45
N SER A 505 -28.18 -15.95 -1.51
CA SER A 505 -28.12 -17.23 -0.79
C SER A 505 -28.37 -18.44 -1.67
N ASN A 506 -29.30 -18.40 -2.63
CA ASN A 506 -29.63 -19.57 -3.44
C ASN A 506 -28.57 -19.79 -4.53
N GLY A 507 -28.12 -18.72 -5.19
CA GLY A 507 -27.04 -18.78 -6.17
C GLY A 507 -25.74 -19.27 -5.53
N PHE A 508 -25.42 -18.82 -4.30
CA PHE A 508 -24.27 -19.33 -3.56
C PHE A 508 -24.38 -20.83 -3.26
N ARG A 509 -25.55 -21.32 -2.83
CA ARG A 509 -25.77 -22.76 -2.63
C ARG A 509 -25.61 -23.55 -3.92
N ALA A 510 -26.15 -23.05 -5.03
CA ALA A 510 -26.00 -23.68 -6.34
C ALA A 510 -24.51 -23.74 -6.75
N LEU A 511 -23.74 -22.67 -6.53
CA LEU A 511 -22.30 -22.62 -6.81
C LEU A 511 -21.54 -23.73 -6.08
N ILE A 512 -21.80 -23.86 -4.78
CA ILE A 512 -21.11 -24.83 -3.93
C ILE A 512 -21.56 -26.24 -4.27
N LYS A 513 -22.84 -26.46 -4.55
CA LYS A 513 -23.36 -27.76 -4.99
C LYS A 513 -22.69 -28.23 -6.29
N HIS A 514 -22.53 -27.31 -7.25
CA HIS A 514 -21.91 -27.62 -8.54
C HIS A 514 -20.38 -27.78 -8.45
N SER A 515 -19.69 -26.80 -7.87
CA SER A 515 -18.23 -26.66 -7.97
C SER A 515 -17.45 -26.99 -6.69
N GLY A 516 -18.11 -27.08 -5.53
CA GLY A 516 -17.45 -27.18 -4.22
C GLY A 516 -16.44 -28.33 -4.10
N SER A 517 -16.67 -29.44 -4.80
CA SER A 517 -15.79 -30.61 -4.79
C SER A 517 -14.43 -30.38 -5.46
N ARG A 518 -14.29 -29.35 -6.30
CA ARG A 518 -13.07 -29.06 -7.09
C ARG A 518 -12.56 -27.64 -6.97
N LEU A 519 -13.30 -26.73 -6.33
CA LEU A 519 -12.89 -25.34 -6.15
C LEU A 519 -11.55 -25.26 -5.42
N GLU A 520 -10.59 -24.56 -6.04
CA GLU A 520 -9.31 -24.19 -5.45
C GLU A 520 -9.30 -22.74 -4.96
N ARG A 521 -10.04 -21.87 -5.66
CA ARG A 521 -10.20 -20.47 -5.27
C ARG A 521 -11.65 -20.01 -5.40
N LEU A 522 -12.13 -19.37 -4.34
CA LEU A 522 -13.47 -18.81 -4.25
C LEU A 522 -13.41 -17.35 -3.78
N ASP A 523 -13.91 -16.43 -4.59
CA ASP A 523 -14.11 -15.04 -4.19
C ASP A 523 -15.60 -14.68 -4.28
N ILE A 524 -16.19 -14.42 -3.13
CA ILE A 524 -17.59 -13.98 -2.95
C ILE A 524 -17.63 -12.67 -2.16
N SER A 525 -16.53 -11.92 -2.17
CA SER A 525 -16.46 -10.68 -1.41
C SER A 525 -17.50 -9.68 -1.88
N SER A 526 -18.05 -8.90 -0.94
CA SER A 526 -19.10 -7.90 -1.17
C SER A 526 -20.45 -8.43 -1.67
N CYS A 527 -20.68 -9.75 -1.75
CA CYS A 527 -21.99 -10.34 -2.06
C CYS A 527 -22.96 -10.24 -0.87
N ARG A 528 -23.47 -9.03 -0.62
CA ARG A 528 -24.12 -8.63 0.65
C ARG A 528 -25.42 -9.39 1.00
N HIS A 529 -26.08 -10.02 0.01
CA HIS A 529 -27.33 -10.75 0.19
C HIS A 529 -27.13 -12.26 0.47
N ILE A 530 -25.88 -12.72 0.60
CA ILE A 530 -25.61 -14.05 1.16
C ILE A 530 -25.87 -13.99 2.67
N THR A 531 -26.83 -14.80 3.11
CA THR A 531 -27.26 -14.84 4.52
C THR A 531 -26.30 -15.65 5.38
N TYR A 532 -26.32 -15.38 6.70
CA TYR A 532 -25.63 -16.20 7.69
C TYR A 532 -26.04 -17.68 7.60
N GLN A 533 -27.34 -17.94 7.41
CA GLN A 533 -27.86 -19.29 7.28
C GLN A 533 -27.25 -20.02 6.07
N ALA A 534 -27.11 -19.35 4.92
CA ALA A 534 -26.48 -19.96 3.76
C ALA A 534 -25.00 -20.29 3.99
N LEU A 535 -24.26 -19.37 4.61
CA LEU A 535 -22.85 -19.57 4.96
C LEU A 535 -22.65 -20.69 5.98
N SER A 536 -23.44 -20.72 7.05
CA SER A 536 -23.34 -21.75 8.10
C SER A 536 -23.75 -23.14 7.61
N GLU A 537 -24.71 -23.25 6.69
CA GLU A 537 -25.04 -24.52 6.07
C GLU A 537 -23.96 -25.01 5.10
N VAL A 538 -23.30 -24.11 4.37
CA VAL A 538 -22.20 -24.47 3.46
C VAL A 538 -20.95 -24.83 4.26
N PHE A 539 -20.57 -23.99 5.21
CA PHE A 539 -19.40 -24.14 6.06
C PHE A 539 -19.80 -24.61 7.47
N ASP A 540 -20.49 -25.74 7.54
CA ASP A 540 -20.95 -26.36 8.80
C ASP A 540 -19.82 -27.07 9.58
N GLY A 541 -18.62 -27.14 9.00
CA GLY A 541 -17.46 -27.85 9.56
C GLY A 541 -17.55 -29.37 9.45
N ILE A 542 -18.56 -29.91 8.78
CA ILE A 542 -18.74 -31.33 8.45
C ILE A 542 -18.45 -31.53 6.96
N LYS A 543 -19.05 -30.71 6.11
CA LYS A 543 -18.81 -30.69 4.66
C LYS A 543 -17.34 -30.41 4.36
N GLN A 544 -16.82 -31.12 3.37
CA GLN A 544 -15.41 -31.07 3.00
C GLN A 544 -15.23 -30.47 1.61
N TYR A 545 -14.29 -29.53 1.52
CA TYR A 545 -13.86 -28.83 0.31
C TYR A 545 -12.36 -29.12 0.09
N PRO A 546 -12.02 -30.32 -0.40
CA PRO A 546 -10.67 -30.88 -0.29
C PRO A 546 -9.60 -30.14 -1.12
N TYR A 547 -10.01 -29.28 -2.05
CA TYR A 547 -9.11 -28.55 -2.93
C TYR A 547 -9.05 -27.05 -2.64
N LEU A 548 -9.91 -26.51 -1.76
CA LEU A 548 -10.01 -25.06 -1.56
C LEU A 548 -8.76 -24.54 -0.84
N LYS A 549 -8.04 -23.64 -1.50
CA LYS A 549 -6.77 -23.05 -1.04
C LYS A 549 -6.90 -21.57 -0.68
N ASP A 550 -7.73 -20.83 -1.41
CA ASP A 550 -7.87 -19.37 -1.29
C ASP A 550 -9.36 -19.01 -1.27
N ILE A 551 -9.81 -18.40 -0.16
CA ILE A 551 -11.18 -17.91 -0.03
C ILE A 551 -11.19 -16.44 0.37
N ASN A 552 -11.99 -15.65 -0.34
CA ASN A 552 -12.25 -14.25 0.00
C ASN A 552 -13.73 -14.05 0.32
N ILE A 553 -13.97 -13.73 1.60
CA ILE A 553 -15.29 -13.47 2.20
C ILE A 553 -15.40 -12.02 2.69
N SER A 554 -14.52 -11.14 2.19
CA SER A 554 -14.48 -9.74 2.62
C SER A 554 -15.82 -9.04 2.39
N PHE A 555 -16.18 -8.15 3.31
CA PHE A 555 -17.39 -7.33 3.30
C PHE A 555 -18.69 -8.13 3.36
N LEU A 556 -18.63 -9.40 3.74
CA LEU A 556 -19.79 -10.17 4.17
C LEU A 556 -20.01 -9.91 5.66
N THR A 557 -20.75 -8.83 5.98
CA THR A 557 -20.91 -8.31 7.35
C THR A 557 -21.53 -9.31 8.33
N ARG A 558 -22.24 -10.32 7.82
CA ARG A 558 -22.86 -11.39 8.61
C ARG A 558 -21.89 -12.54 8.96
N VAL A 559 -20.67 -12.56 8.44
CA VAL A 559 -19.66 -13.58 8.77
C VAL A 559 -19.10 -13.33 10.17
N ASP A 560 -19.04 -14.39 10.97
CA ASP A 560 -18.51 -14.41 12.33
C ASP A 560 -17.47 -15.53 12.53
N THR A 561 -16.99 -15.69 13.76
CA THR A 561 -15.98 -16.70 14.13
C THR A 561 -16.43 -18.14 13.87
N PRO A 562 -17.66 -18.57 14.22
CA PRO A 562 -18.19 -19.89 13.83
C PRO A 562 -18.09 -20.22 12.34
N ILE A 563 -18.51 -19.30 11.45
CA ILE A 563 -18.40 -19.53 10.01
C ILE A 563 -16.93 -19.70 9.60
N LEU A 564 -16.04 -18.84 10.11
CA LEU A 564 -14.62 -18.94 9.80
C LEU A 564 -14.01 -20.27 10.29
N ALA A 565 -14.39 -20.73 11.48
CA ALA A 565 -13.98 -22.03 12.00
C ALA A 565 -14.51 -23.19 11.12
N GLY A 566 -15.75 -23.08 10.64
CA GLY A 566 -16.34 -24.01 9.69
C GLY A 566 -15.58 -24.07 8.36
N ILE A 567 -15.18 -22.92 7.81
CA ILE A 567 -14.35 -22.83 6.59
C ILE A 567 -13.01 -23.55 6.82
N VAL A 568 -12.33 -23.21 7.91
CA VAL A 568 -11.03 -23.79 8.26
C VAL A 568 -11.11 -25.31 8.43
N LYS A 569 -12.12 -25.81 9.14
CA LYS A 569 -12.33 -27.23 9.40
C LYS A 569 -12.75 -28.01 8.14
N GLY A 570 -13.52 -27.39 7.26
CA GLY A 570 -13.98 -27.99 6.01
C GLY A 570 -12.95 -27.96 4.88
N CYS A 571 -11.89 -27.15 4.98
CA CYS A 571 -10.93 -26.92 3.89
C CYS A 571 -9.50 -27.35 4.29
N PRO A 572 -9.14 -28.63 4.13
CA PRO A 572 -7.84 -29.15 4.61
C PRO A 572 -6.62 -28.61 3.85
N ARG A 573 -6.82 -28.00 2.67
CA ARG A 573 -5.75 -27.41 1.85
C ARG A 573 -5.76 -25.88 1.87
N LEU A 574 -6.48 -25.28 2.80
CA LEU A 574 -6.62 -23.84 2.90
C LEU A 574 -5.26 -23.19 3.21
N VAL A 575 -4.89 -22.19 2.42
CA VAL A 575 -3.65 -21.42 2.58
C VAL A 575 -3.96 -19.95 2.85
N LYS A 576 -5.07 -19.42 2.36
CA LYS A 576 -5.41 -18.01 2.44
C LYS A 576 -6.90 -17.80 2.68
N VAL A 577 -7.21 -16.96 3.67
CA VAL A 577 -8.54 -16.43 3.97
C VAL A 577 -8.46 -14.91 4.03
N THR A 578 -9.24 -14.24 3.18
CA THR A 578 -9.37 -12.78 3.19
C THR A 578 -10.76 -12.39 3.69
N ALA A 579 -10.81 -11.61 4.77
CA ALA A 579 -12.04 -11.27 5.49
C ALA A 579 -12.05 -9.78 5.93
N PHE A 580 -11.67 -8.87 5.04
CA PHE A 580 -11.75 -7.43 5.32
C PHE A 580 -13.18 -7.01 5.60
N GLY A 581 -13.41 -6.16 6.61
CA GLY A 581 -14.75 -5.65 6.91
C GLY A 581 -15.69 -6.67 7.57
N CYS A 582 -15.19 -7.86 7.94
CA CYS A 582 -15.95 -8.85 8.70
C CYS A 582 -15.76 -8.63 10.22
N PHE A 583 -16.39 -7.60 10.75
CA PHE A 583 -16.18 -7.12 12.13
C PHE A 583 -16.69 -8.06 13.24
N ASN A 584 -17.49 -9.07 12.89
CA ASN A 584 -18.00 -10.06 13.83
C ASN A 584 -17.05 -11.24 14.06
N ILE A 585 -15.96 -11.32 13.29
CA ILE A 585 -14.88 -12.27 13.55
C ILE A 585 -14.02 -11.72 14.69
N ARG A 586 -14.02 -12.45 15.81
CA ARG A 586 -13.28 -12.10 17.03
C ARG A 586 -12.53 -13.32 17.56
N ASP A 587 -11.35 -13.07 18.12
CA ASP A 587 -10.57 -14.05 18.89
C ASP A 587 -10.40 -15.41 18.17
N MET A 588 -10.19 -15.38 16.84
CA MET A 588 -10.00 -16.59 16.04
C MET A 588 -8.56 -17.11 16.15
N GLU A 589 -8.43 -18.38 16.53
CA GLU A 589 -7.17 -19.11 16.42
C GLU A 589 -6.95 -19.57 14.98
N VAL A 590 -5.94 -19.02 14.32
CA VAL A 590 -5.61 -19.34 12.93
C VAL A 590 -4.69 -20.56 12.90
N PRO A 591 -5.04 -21.65 12.19
CA PRO A 591 -4.16 -22.80 12.09
C PRO A 591 -2.82 -22.47 11.44
N ALA A 592 -1.80 -23.24 11.80
CA ALA A 592 -0.48 -23.10 11.22
C ALA A 592 -0.53 -23.21 9.68
N GLY A 593 -0.01 -22.18 9.00
CA GLY A 593 0.10 -22.16 7.54
C GLY A 593 -1.08 -21.49 6.81
N VAL A 594 -2.11 -21.03 7.53
CA VAL A 594 -3.24 -20.30 6.94
C VAL A 594 -3.06 -18.78 7.11
N ALA A 595 -3.14 -18.02 6.02
CA ALA A 595 -3.10 -16.56 6.00
C ALA A 595 -4.48 -16.00 6.29
N LEU A 596 -4.73 -15.52 7.51
CA LEU A 596 -5.94 -14.74 7.81
C LEU A 596 -5.66 -13.24 7.63
N ILE A 597 -6.37 -12.62 6.70
CA ILE A 597 -6.14 -11.24 6.28
C ILE A 597 -7.40 -10.42 6.51
N GLY A 598 -7.26 -9.22 7.08
CA GLY A 598 -8.34 -8.22 7.13
C GLY A 598 -9.27 -8.29 8.33
N VAL A 599 -9.02 -9.18 9.29
CA VAL A 599 -9.76 -9.26 10.55
C VAL A 599 -9.22 -8.21 11.54
N PRO A 600 -10.07 -7.30 12.05
CA PRO A 600 -9.66 -6.38 13.11
C PRO A 600 -9.33 -7.16 14.38
N ASN A 601 -8.18 -6.89 14.99
CA ASN A 601 -7.75 -7.52 16.26
C ASN A 601 -7.43 -9.02 16.21
N ALA A 602 -7.21 -9.62 15.03
CA ALA A 602 -6.40 -10.84 14.99
C ALA A 602 -5.03 -10.47 15.59
N GLN A 603 -4.81 -10.80 16.86
CA GLN A 603 -3.57 -10.47 17.57
C GLN A 603 -2.39 -10.92 16.70
N ASP A 604 -1.27 -10.19 16.77
CA ASP A 604 0.03 -10.62 16.22
C ASP A 604 0.08 -12.14 16.37
N SER A 605 0.01 -12.87 15.26
CA SER A 605 -0.10 -14.32 15.26
C SER A 605 1.22 -14.88 15.80
N ILE A 606 1.39 -14.81 17.12
CA ILE A 606 2.42 -15.53 17.84
C ILE A 606 1.94 -16.95 17.75
N VAL A 607 2.42 -17.64 16.72
CA VAL A 607 2.43 -19.09 16.65
C VAL A 607 3.08 -19.57 17.96
N GLN A 608 2.26 -19.89 18.96
CA GLN A 608 2.69 -20.77 20.03
C GLN A 608 2.72 -22.14 19.38
N GLY A 609 3.91 -22.66 19.13
CA GLY A 609 4.11 -24.06 18.78
C GLY A 609 3.50 -24.90 19.90
N GLY A 610 2.32 -25.42 19.65
CA GLY A 610 1.65 -26.41 20.48
C GLY A 610 1.58 -27.71 19.69
N ASP A 611 2.19 -28.75 20.24
CA ASP A 611 2.24 -30.09 19.71
C ASP A 611 0.83 -30.62 19.39
N TYR A 612 0.51 -30.76 18.10
CA TYR A 612 -0.51 -31.73 17.69
C TYR A 612 0.13 -33.10 17.72
N LEU A 613 0.08 -33.73 18.90
CA LEU A 613 0.20 -35.17 19.01
C LEU A 613 -0.91 -35.79 18.17
N THR A 614 -0.46 -36.64 17.26
CA THR A 614 -1.26 -37.59 16.48
C THR A 614 -2.19 -38.40 17.38
N SER A 615 -3.49 -38.37 17.06
CA SER A 615 -4.41 -39.49 17.27
C SER A 615 -5.58 -39.35 16.31
#